data_AF-A0A2U3MVH7-F1
#
_entry.id   AF-A0A2U3MVH7-F1
#
_cell.length_a   1.000
_cell.length_b   1.000
_cell.length_c   1.000
_cell.angle_alpha   90.00
_cell.angle_beta   90.00
_cell.angle_gamma   90.00
#
_symmetry.space_group_name_H-M   'P 1'
#
loop_
_entity.id
_entity.type
_entity.pdbx_description
1 polymer ?
#
loop_
_entity_poly.entity_id
_entity_poly.type
_entity_poly.pdbx_seq_one_letter_code
_entity_poly.pdbx_strand_id
1 'polypeptide(L)'
;MFGAFFRKKGLKNPVELSKFKTEVYQGLVQRIRNPQQLYDFFMEDIDGASQGNSIAQQYVNSLGLFKVEYKGALYQSSSMDEDDSALDYLNNKISPLLINELGLDKAILVRCQILQKFFKDNKNLLDEVRLKHARYMLNTAEERHVRERKADEWIEVVNYFLSYSGKKPVAKDLTDIVPRKNWTEFGFYYDLYQDIKDYMSENEEIPHDIMTPLNYALRFSYGGLYAQGLCTKEVFDSISHPFNVRMIMVGRMLSKEEQVNFQEDSLTQAVKWINTSYDNKVKRHTTSLIVQAARNDLCLKSALIDAAEASFIPDFADSLNLEVINSDFVTMFFTMGGWLPDEDAEAFVNKVYNFLHEPNLTPYIFLHKMPADI
;
A
#
# COMPACT_ATOMS: atom_id res chain seq x y z
N MET A 1 24.75 42.74 5.29
CA MET A 1 25.36 43.66 6.28
C MET A 1 24.74 43.34 7.65
N PHE A 2 25.27 42.35 8.39
CA PHE A 2 24.80 42.00 9.75
C PHE A 2 25.95 42.21 10.72
N GLY A 3 26.06 43.44 11.21
CA GLY A 3 27.05 43.86 12.19
C GLY A 3 26.57 43.62 13.62
N ALA A 4 27.43 42.94 14.39
CA ALA A 4 27.67 43.17 15.81
C ALA A 4 26.47 43.50 16.72
N PHE A 5 25.87 42.48 17.32
CA PHE A 5 25.04 42.65 18.52
C PHE A 5 25.24 41.57 19.59
N PHE A 6 26.48 41.11 19.82
CA PHE A 6 26.77 40.35 21.04
C PHE A 6 27.12 41.30 22.19
N ARG A 7 26.14 41.57 23.05
CA ARG A 7 26.31 42.27 24.34
C ARG A 7 27.11 41.39 25.32
N LYS A 8 27.92 42.06 26.15
CA LYS A 8 28.84 41.66 27.25
C LYS A 8 28.67 40.34 28.05
N LYS A 9 27.65 39.51 27.88
CA LYS A 9 27.39 38.31 28.73
C LYS A 9 27.61 36.94 28.06
N GLY A 10 27.93 36.89 26.76
CA GLY A 10 28.27 35.65 26.03
C GLY A 10 27.13 34.62 25.98
N LEU A 11 27.30 33.54 25.20
CA LEU A 11 26.24 32.52 25.05
C LEU A 11 26.06 31.63 26.29
N LYS A 12 26.93 31.76 27.30
CA LYS A 12 26.77 31.06 28.59
C LYS A 12 25.59 31.61 29.41
N ASN A 13 25.10 32.81 29.11
CA ASN A 13 23.91 33.36 29.73
C ASN A 13 22.62 32.75 29.11
N PRO A 14 21.69 32.18 29.90
CA PRO A 14 20.48 31.55 29.36
C PRO A 14 19.57 32.47 28.54
N VAL A 15 19.48 33.75 28.89
CA VAL A 15 18.64 34.73 28.17
C VAL A 15 19.24 35.04 26.80
N GLU A 16 20.56 35.25 26.75
CA GLU A 16 21.26 35.51 25.49
C GLU A 16 21.28 34.26 24.60
N LEU A 17 21.43 33.06 25.18
CA LEU A 17 21.32 31.80 24.44
C LEU A 17 19.92 31.61 23.83
N SER A 18 18.86 31.98 24.55
CA SER A 18 17.48 31.90 24.06
C SER A 18 17.23 32.84 22.87
N LYS A 19 17.73 34.09 22.96
CA LYS A 19 17.68 35.04 21.85
C LYS A 19 18.46 34.52 20.65
N PHE A 20 19.67 34.03 20.87
CA PHE A 20 20.51 33.44 19.84
C PHE A 20 19.80 32.29 19.10
N LYS A 21 19.20 31.34 19.84
CA LYS A 21 18.43 30.24 19.23
C LYS A 21 17.29 30.76 18.34
N THR A 22 16.63 31.83 18.77
CA THR A 22 15.55 32.48 18.00
C THR A 22 16.10 33.13 16.73
N GLU A 23 17.24 33.82 16.81
CA GLU A 23 17.90 34.43 15.65
C GLU A 23 18.35 33.38 14.64
N VAL A 24 18.94 32.28 15.09
CA VAL A 24 19.32 31.16 14.21
C VAL A 24 18.09 30.55 13.53
N TYR A 25 17.02 30.32 14.29
CA TYR A 25 15.75 29.83 13.74
C TYR A 25 15.23 30.75 12.62
N GLN A 26 15.20 32.06 12.85
CA GLN A 26 14.76 33.02 11.82
C GLN A 26 15.72 33.05 10.63
N GLY A 27 17.03 32.90 10.87
CA GLY A 27 18.04 32.78 9.83
C GLY A 27 17.82 31.56 8.92
N LEU A 28 17.34 30.44 9.47
CA LEU A 28 16.94 29.26 8.71
C LEU A 28 15.68 29.53 7.88
N VAL A 29 14.63 30.08 8.49
CA VAL A 29 13.36 30.42 7.79
C VAL A 29 13.61 31.30 6.56
N GLN A 30 14.51 32.28 6.66
CA GLN A 30 14.82 33.20 5.55
C GLN A 30 15.57 32.54 4.38
N ARG A 31 16.18 31.37 4.60
CA ARG A 31 17.03 30.68 3.61
C ARG A 31 16.33 29.52 2.91
N ILE A 32 15.30 28.96 3.54
CA ILE A 32 14.45 27.95 2.90
C ILE A 32 13.39 28.65 2.05
N ARG A 33 13.51 28.57 0.72
CA ARG A 33 12.63 29.29 -0.22
C ARG A 33 11.46 28.45 -0.71
N ASN A 34 11.58 27.12 -0.64
CA ASN A 34 10.53 26.20 -1.10
C ASN A 34 10.60 24.86 -0.35
N PRO A 35 9.58 24.00 -0.49
CA PRO A 35 9.50 22.73 0.23
C PRO A 35 10.62 21.74 -0.13
N GLN A 36 11.13 21.75 -1.37
CA GLN A 36 12.25 20.89 -1.76
C GLN A 36 13.54 21.28 -1.03
N GLN A 37 13.83 22.58 -0.90
CA GLN A 37 14.98 23.04 -0.13
C GLN A 37 14.89 22.67 1.35
N LEU A 38 13.68 22.65 1.91
CA LEU A 38 13.46 22.16 3.28
C LEU A 38 13.82 20.68 3.41
N TYR A 39 13.44 19.87 2.43
CA TYR A 39 13.75 18.44 2.38
C TYR A 39 15.27 18.22 2.26
N ASP A 40 15.91 18.83 1.27
CA ASP A 40 17.36 18.71 1.02
C ASP A 40 18.16 19.11 2.27
N PHE A 41 17.80 20.25 2.88
CA PHE A 41 18.39 20.74 4.12
C PHE A 41 18.36 19.69 5.24
N PHE A 42 17.20 19.09 5.50
CA PHE A 42 17.10 18.09 6.57
C PHE A 42 17.82 16.80 6.22
N MET A 43 17.72 16.30 4.98
CA MET A 43 18.36 15.04 4.62
C MET A 43 19.88 15.14 4.73
N GLU A 44 20.48 16.25 4.28
CA GLU A 44 21.92 16.47 4.40
C GLU A 44 22.41 16.70 5.83
N ASP A 45 21.71 17.54 6.62
CA ASP A 45 22.08 17.78 8.02
C ASP A 45 22.00 16.47 8.83
N ILE A 46 20.96 15.67 8.58
CA ILE A 46 20.73 14.40 9.28
C ILE A 46 21.72 13.33 8.86
N ASP A 47 22.11 13.27 7.58
CA ASP A 47 23.19 12.38 7.12
C ASP A 47 24.51 12.71 7.82
N GLY A 48 24.84 14.00 7.95
CA GLY A 48 26.01 14.46 8.71
C GLY A 48 25.91 14.16 10.20
N ALA A 49 24.77 14.46 10.82
CA ALA A 49 24.53 14.19 12.23
C ALA A 49 24.56 12.69 12.57
N SER A 50 24.13 11.82 11.64
CA SER A 50 24.14 10.37 11.81
C SER A 50 25.55 9.78 11.91
N GLN A 51 26.54 10.50 11.37
CA GLN A 51 27.97 10.15 11.40
C GLN A 51 28.72 10.85 12.55
N GLY A 52 28.02 11.73 13.29
CA GLY A 52 28.58 12.52 14.39
C GLY A 52 28.68 11.77 15.72
N ASN A 53 28.76 12.54 16.82
CA ASN A 53 28.83 11.99 18.17
C ASN A 53 27.48 11.45 18.66
N SER A 54 27.46 10.86 19.86
CA SER A 54 26.26 10.26 20.45
C SER A 54 25.09 11.24 20.62
N ILE A 55 25.36 12.53 20.88
CA ILE A 55 24.32 13.57 21.00
C ILE A 55 23.64 13.79 19.64
N ALA A 56 24.43 13.92 18.57
CA ALA A 56 23.92 14.10 17.22
C ALA A 56 23.14 12.86 16.75
N GLN A 57 23.63 11.65 17.04
CA GLN A 57 22.94 10.40 16.70
C GLN A 57 21.61 10.24 17.48
N GLN A 58 21.57 10.64 18.75
CA GLN A 58 20.31 10.66 19.53
C GLN A 58 19.29 11.63 18.93
N TYR A 59 19.75 12.79 18.45
CA TYR A 59 18.91 13.72 17.71
C TYR A 59 18.32 13.07 16.46
N VAL A 60 19.13 12.43 15.62
CA VAL A 60 18.64 11.72 14.41
C VAL A 60 17.58 10.67 14.76
N ASN A 61 17.83 9.84 15.78
CA ASN A 61 16.90 8.80 16.23
C ASN A 61 15.56 9.37 16.73
N SER A 62 15.54 10.62 17.19
CA SER A 62 14.32 11.27 17.70
C SER A 62 13.37 11.78 16.61
N LEU A 63 13.81 11.84 15.35
CA LEU A 63 13.05 12.47 14.25
C LEU A 63 12.09 11.51 13.54
N GLY A 64 12.26 10.20 13.70
CA GLY A 64 11.43 9.19 13.04
C GLY A 64 11.57 9.17 11.51
N LEU A 65 12.75 9.51 10.99
CA LEU A 65 13.06 9.40 9.57
C LEU A 65 13.61 8.02 9.21
N PHE A 66 13.29 7.56 8.00
CA PHE A 66 13.83 6.32 7.48
C PHE A 66 15.25 6.56 6.96
N LYS A 67 16.14 5.59 7.22
CA LYS A 67 17.54 5.67 6.81
C LYS A 67 17.71 5.84 5.29
N VAL A 68 16.79 5.30 4.50
CA VAL A 68 16.79 5.43 3.04
C VAL A 68 16.69 6.88 2.57
N GLU A 69 16.04 7.75 3.36
CA GLU A 69 15.76 9.13 3.00
C GLU A 69 17.01 10.02 3.09
N TYR A 70 17.84 9.82 4.12
CA TYR A 70 18.99 10.69 4.37
C TYR A 70 20.34 10.03 4.06
N LYS A 71 20.46 8.70 4.04
CA LYS A 71 21.77 8.04 3.92
C LYS A 71 22.44 8.37 2.59
N GLY A 72 23.55 9.10 2.66
CA GLY A 72 24.34 9.55 1.53
C GLY A 72 23.81 10.81 0.86
N ALA A 73 22.88 11.53 1.50
CA ALA A 73 22.38 12.81 1.01
C ALA A 73 23.51 13.85 0.88
N LEU A 74 24.49 13.86 1.78
CA LEU A 74 25.64 14.77 1.72
C LEU A 74 26.52 14.61 0.47
N TYR A 75 26.41 13.48 -0.23
CA TYR A 75 27.20 13.22 -1.44
C TYR A 75 26.42 13.51 -2.73
N GLN A 76 25.17 13.95 -2.60
CA GLN A 76 24.32 14.33 -3.74
C GLN A 76 24.40 15.84 -3.90
N SER A 77 24.59 16.31 -5.14
CA SER A 77 24.57 17.74 -5.40
C SER A 77 23.17 18.30 -5.17
N SER A 78 23.06 19.37 -4.40
CA SER A 78 21.80 20.04 -4.10
C SER A 78 21.97 21.55 -3.94
N SER A 79 20.85 22.25 -3.75
CA SER A 79 20.86 23.69 -3.45
C SER A 79 21.47 24.04 -2.08
N MET A 80 21.75 23.05 -1.23
CA MET A 80 22.43 23.24 0.05
C MET A 80 23.95 23.43 -0.09
N ASP A 81 24.52 23.09 -1.25
CA ASP A 81 25.93 23.34 -1.59
C ASP A 81 26.20 24.82 -1.94
N GLU A 82 25.15 25.61 -2.19
CA GLU A 82 25.28 27.01 -2.59
C GLU A 82 25.70 27.93 -1.44
N ASP A 83 26.37 29.04 -1.77
CA ASP A 83 26.69 30.09 -0.81
C ASP A 83 25.42 30.66 -0.15
N ASP A 84 25.47 30.89 1.17
CA ASP A 84 24.35 31.37 1.98
C ASP A 84 23.12 30.45 2.02
N SER A 85 23.26 29.17 1.64
CA SER A 85 22.26 28.14 1.90
C SER A 85 21.99 27.99 3.40
N ALA A 86 20.90 27.32 3.75
CA ALA A 86 20.59 27.04 5.16
C ALA A 86 21.67 26.17 5.83
N LEU A 87 22.29 25.25 5.08
CA LEU A 87 23.36 24.39 5.58
C LEU A 87 24.69 25.15 5.69
N ASP A 88 25.05 26.01 4.72
CA ASP A 88 26.20 26.92 4.81
C ASP A 88 26.09 27.84 6.03
N TYR A 89 24.92 28.46 6.22
CA TYR A 89 24.64 29.31 7.37
C TYR A 89 24.92 28.57 8.68
N LEU A 90 24.43 27.35 8.81
CA LEU A 90 24.64 26.56 10.01
C LEU A 90 26.10 26.13 10.19
N ASN A 91 26.75 25.65 9.15
CA ASN A 91 28.07 25.02 9.25
C ASN A 91 29.20 26.05 9.33
N ASN A 92 29.10 27.14 8.57
CA ASN A 92 30.18 28.10 8.44
C ASN A 92 29.97 29.36 9.29
N LYS A 93 28.74 29.67 9.72
CA LYS A 93 28.46 30.86 10.55
C LYS A 93 28.07 30.48 11.98
N ILE A 94 27.13 29.55 12.16
CA ILE A 94 26.56 29.24 13.48
C ILE A 94 27.40 28.26 14.29
N SER A 95 27.80 27.13 13.71
CA SER A 95 28.61 26.11 14.40
C SER A 95 29.93 26.66 14.95
N PRO A 96 30.75 27.44 14.20
CA PRO A 96 32.00 27.96 14.72
C PRO A 96 31.80 28.90 15.91
N LEU A 97 30.74 29.72 15.86
CA LEU A 97 30.38 30.65 16.93
C LEU A 97 29.97 29.88 18.20
N LEU A 98 29.11 28.87 18.06
CA LEU A 98 28.69 28.01 19.17
C LEU A 98 29.87 27.28 19.80
N ILE A 99 30.78 26.72 18.98
CA ILE A 99 31.97 26.00 19.46
C ILE A 99 32.89 26.95 20.24
N ASN A 100 33.14 28.15 19.72
CA ASN A 100 33.99 29.14 20.36
C ASN A 100 33.45 29.59 21.74
N GLU A 101 32.14 29.79 21.85
CA GLU A 101 31.51 30.31 23.07
C GLU A 101 31.20 29.24 24.13
N LEU A 102 30.83 28.04 23.69
CA LEU A 102 30.26 27.00 24.55
C LEU A 102 31.09 25.71 24.64
N GLY A 103 32.03 25.51 23.73
CA GLY A 103 32.72 24.24 23.52
C GLY A 103 31.89 23.25 22.68
N LEU A 104 32.56 22.23 22.15
CA LEU A 104 32.01 21.31 21.14
C LEU A 104 30.70 20.62 21.58
N ASP A 105 30.69 19.97 22.75
CA ASP A 105 29.52 19.18 23.17
C ASP A 105 28.27 20.04 23.39
N LYS A 106 28.44 21.21 24.02
CA LYS A 106 27.33 22.15 24.22
C LYS A 106 26.90 22.80 22.90
N ALA A 107 27.82 23.05 21.98
CA ALA A 107 27.49 23.56 20.65
C ALA A 107 26.59 22.58 19.89
N ILE A 108 26.95 21.29 19.89
CA ILE A 108 26.16 20.22 19.26
C ILE A 108 24.77 20.14 19.89
N LEU A 109 24.69 20.12 21.23
CA LEU A 109 23.40 20.08 21.94
C LEU A 109 22.50 21.26 21.56
N VAL A 110 23.06 22.48 21.53
CA VAL A 110 22.29 23.69 21.16
C VAL A 110 21.84 23.64 19.71
N ARG A 111 22.69 23.19 18.77
CA ARG A 111 22.32 22.99 17.37
C ARG A 111 21.16 22.00 17.24
N CYS A 112 21.27 20.83 17.85
CA CYS A 112 20.21 19.81 17.84
C CYS A 112 18.88 20.36 18.40
N GLN A 113 18.91 21.18 19.46
CA GLN A 113 17.69 21.80 20.01
C GLN A 113 17.03 22.79 19.04
N ILE A 114 17.82 23.60 18.33
CA ILE A 114 17.30 24.53 17.32
C ILE A 114 16.65 23.75 16.18
N LEU A 115 17.37 22.74 15.67
CA LEU A 115 16.92 21.93 14.54
C LEU A 115 15.72 21.05 14.88
N GLN A 116 15.64 20.52 16.10
CA GLN A 116 14.48 19.75 16.55
C GLN A 116 13.23 20.63 16.62
N LYS A 117 13.36 21.87 17.08
CA LYS A 117 12.27 22.85 17.01
C LYS A 117 11.88 23.16 15.56
N PHE A 118 12.88 23.43 14.71
CA PHE A 118 12.65 23.72 13.29
C PHE A 118 11.97 22.57 12.55
N PHE A 119 12.37 21.33 12.82
CA PHE A 119 11.74 20.13 12.27
C PHE A 119 10.29 20.02 12.71
N LYS A 120 10.03 20.18 14.01
CA LYS A 120 8.67 20.09 14.56
C LYS A 120 7.73 21.13 13.95
N ASP A 121 8.20 22.37 13.83
CA ASP A 121 7.39 23.49 13.32
C ASP A 121 7.10 23.34 11.81
N ASN A 122 7.92 22.59 11.07
CA ASN A 122 7.76 22.37 9.62
C ASN A 122 7.33 20.94 9.24
N LYS A 123 6.93 20.12 10.22
CA LYS A 123 6.72 18.68 10.02
C LYS A 123 5.72 18.35 8.90
N ASN A 124 4.59 19.03 8.83
CA ASN A 124 3.56 18.75 7.83
C ASN A 124 4.08 19.00 6.41
N LEU A 125 4.74 20.14 6.20
CA LEU A 125 5.31 20.49 4.89
C LEU A 125 6.42 19.51 4.51
N LEU A 126 7.27 19.13 5.46
CA LEU A 126 8.32 18.15 5.23
C LEU A 126 7.74 16.78 4.87
N ASP A 127 6.70 16.32 5.59
CA ASP A 127 6.04 15.04 5.35
C ASP A 127 5.41 14.96 3.94
N GLU A 128 4.83 16.05 3.43
CA GLU A 128 4.33 16.14 2.04
C GLU A 128 5.45 15.93 1.01
N VAL A 129 6.60 16.57 1.21
CA VAL A 129 7.75 16.46 0.29
C VAL A 129 8.42 15.10 0.40
N ARG A 130 8.53 14.54 1.60
CA ARG A 130 9.05 13.18 1.84
C ARG A 130 8.26 12.14 1.06
N LEU A 131 6.92 12.22 1.09
CA LEU A 131 6.05 11.33 0.31
C LEU A 131 6.27 11.50 -1.19
N LYS A 132 6.30 12.75 -1.68
CA LYS A 132 6.55 13.05 -3.10
C LYS A 132 7.91 12.52 -3.57
N HIS A 133 8.95 12.70 -2.77
CA HIS A 133 10.29 12.21 -3.09
C HIS A 133 10.33 10.67 -3.11
N ALA A 134 9.75 10.01 -2.09
CA ALA A 134 9.68 8.55 -2.06
C ALA A 134 8.98 7.97 -3.30
N ARG A 135 7.91 8.60 -3.78
CA ARG A 135 7.22 8.25 -5.03
C ARG A 135 8.10 8.46 -6.25
N TYR A 136 8.78 9.60 -6.37
CA TYR A 136 9.72 9.87 -7.46
C TYR A 136 10.82 8.80 -7.53
N MET A 137 11.36 8.40 -6.37
CA MET A 137 12.37 7.36 -6.28
C MET A 137 11.85 5.98 -6.70
N LEU A 138 10.58 5.66 -6.46
CA LEU A 138 9.95 4.43 -6.96
C LEU A 138 9.66 4.50 -8.47
N ASN A 139 9.18 5.62 -8.99
CA ASN A 139 8.77 5.78 -10.39
C ASN A 139 9.95 5.89 -11.36
N THR A 140 11.09 6.43 -10.92
CA THR A 140 12.31 6.54 -11.74
C THR A 140 13.26 5.34 -11.59
N ALA A 141 12.83 4.31 -10.86
CA ALA A 141 13.62 3.10 -10.59
C ALA A 141 13.82 2.21 -11.82
N GLU A 142 13.04 2.38 -12.90
CA GLU A 142 13.17 1.54 -14.11
C GLU A 142 14.40 1.86 -14.96
N GLU A 143 14.97 3.07 -14.89
CA GLU A 143 16.07 3.51 -15.76
C GLU A 143 17.48 3.20 -15.22
N ARG A 144 17.61 2.80 -13.95
CA ARG A 144 18.91 2.50 -13.34
C ARG A 144 19.00 1.00 -13.07
N HIS A 145 19.86 0.31 -13.82
CA HIS A 145 20.25 -1.10 -13.68
C HIS A 145 20.88 -1.50 -12.32
N VAL A 146 20.60 -0.76 -11.24
CA VAL A 146 21.01 -1.04 -9.86
C VAL A 146 19.76 -1.37 -9.05
N ARG A 147 18.99 -2.33 -9.57
CA ARG A 147 17.77 -2.86 -8.95
C ARG A 147 18.10 -3.55 -7.62
N GLU A 148 17.09 -3.64 -6.76
CA GLU A 148 16.95 -4.57 -5.61
C GLU A 148 17.33 -4.10 -4.19
N ARG A 149 18.31 -3.22 -3.93
CA ARG A 149 18.72 -3.03 -2.51
C ARG A 149 17.94 -2.02 -1.67
N LYS A 150 17.07 -1.19 -2.26
CA LYS A 150 16.38 -0.11 -1.50
C LYS A 150 14.93 0.18 -1.91
N ALA A 151 14.37 -0.52 -2.90
CA ALA A 151 12.96 -0.34 -3.28
C ALA A 151 12.03 -0.65 -2.11
N ASP A 152 12.31 -1.74 -1.39
CA ASP A 152 11.60 -2.10 -0.16
C ASP A 152 11.68 -1.01 0.91
N GLU A 153 12.84 -0.36 1.07
CA GLU A 153 13.02 0.73 2.03
C GLU A 153 12.20 1.98 1.64
N TRP A 154 12.08 2.30 0.35
CA TRP A 154 11.23 3.42 -0.13
C TRP A 154 9.74 3.09 -0.05
N ILE A 155 9.36 1.83 -0.26
CA ILE A 155 7.99 1.35 -0.01
C ILE A 155 7.61 1.56 1.46
N GLU A 156 8.53 1.33 2.41
CA GLU A 156 8.29 1.62 3.83
C GLU A 156 7.99 3.11 4.10
N VAL A 157 8.71 4.02 3.44
CA VAL A 157 8.46 5.47 3.56
C VAL A 157 7.07 5.83 3.02
N VAL A 158 6.72 5.36 1.83
CA VAL A 158 5.39 5.61 1.25
C VAL A 158 4.30 5.05 2.17
N ASN A 159 4.50 3.85 2.69
CA ASN A 159 3.55 3.24 3.60
C ASN A 159 3.37 4.06 4.85
N TYR A 160 4.46 4.51 5.50
CA TYR A 160 4.36 5.35 6.68
C TYR A 160 3.39 6.53 6.47
N PHE A 161 3.37 7.14 5.29
CA PHE A 161 2.43 8.23 4.98
C PHE A 161 1.02 7.75 4.60
N LEU A 162 0.89 6.72 3.76
CA LEU A 162 -0.41 6.14 3.38
C LEU A 162 -1.12 5.44 4.54
N SER A 163 -0.34 5.08 5.55
CA SER A 163 -0.70 4.33 6.73
C SER A 163 -0.69 5.19 7.99
N TYR A 164 -0.94 6.50 7.84
CA TYR A 164 -1.13 7.49 8.89
C TYR A 164 0.11 8.21 9.41
N SER A 165 -0.19 9.44 9.83
CA SER A 165 0.10 10.02 11.16
C SER A 165 0.04 9.07 12.39
N GLY A 166 0.49 7.82 12.31
CA GLY A 166 0.72 6.88 13.42
C GLY A 166 -0.48 6.06 13.92
N LYS A 167 -1.63 6.08 13.24
CA LYS A 167 -2.79 5.25 13.62
C LYS A 167 -2.74 3.88 12.95
N LYS A 168 -3.28 2.89 13.65
CA LYS A 168 -3.43 1.53 13.13
C LYS A 168 -4.58 1.49 12.11
N PRO A 169 -4.45 0.78 10.97
CA PRO A 169 -5.52 0.67 10.00
C PRO A 169 -6.72 -0.07 10.61
N VAL A 170 -7.92 0.41 10.28
CA VAL A 170 -9.21 -0.20 10.66
C VAL A 170 -10.03 -0.35 9.39
N ALA A 171 -10.47 -1.57 9.09
CA ALA A 171 -11.12 -1.88 7.82
C ALA A 171 -12.34 -0.98 7.56
N LYS A 172 -12.36 -0.29 6.42
CA LYS A 172 -13.49 0.54 6.03
C LYS A 172 -14.53 -0.23 5.24
N ASP A 173 -15.78 0.19 5.41
CA ASP A 173 -16.89 -0.20 4.53
C ASP A 173 -16.66 0.42 3.15
N LEU A 174 -16.72 -0.42 2.11
CA LEU A 174 -16.48 0.00 0.74
C LEU A 174 -17.73 0.53 0.03
N THR A 175 -18.92 0.34 0.62
CA THR A 175 -20.22 0.62 -0.02
C THR A 175 -20.35 2.07 -0.51
N ASP A 176 -19.87 3.03 0.28
CA ASP A 176 -19.91 4.46 -0.06
C ASP A 176 -18.59 4.97 -0.65
N ILE A 177 -17.59 4.11 -0.83
CA ILE A 177 -16.24 4.46 -1.27
C ILE A 177 -16.01 4.05 -2.73
N VAL A 178 -16.42 2.84 -3.09
CA VAL A 178 -16.23 2.29 -4.44
C VAL A 178 -17.61 2.11 -5.09
N PRO A 179 -18.02 3.03 -5.97
CA PRO A 179 -19.32 2.94 -6.63
C PRO A 179 -19.31 1.79 -7.64
N ARG A 180 -20.44 1.08 -7.73
CA ARG A 180 -20.69 0.17 -8.86
C ARG A 180 -20.98 0.99 -10.11
N LYS A 181 -20.15 0.84 -11.14
CA LYS A 181 -20.34 1.50 -12.44
C LYS A 181 -20.66 0.50 -13.55
N ASN A 182 -20.28 -0.77 -13.37
CA ASN A 182 -20.36 -1.78 -14.41
C ASN A 182 -21.59 -2.70 -14.25
N TRP A 183 -22.19 -3.06 -15.39
CA TRP A 183 -23.24 -4.06 -15.54
C TRP A 183 -23.11 -4.75 -16.90
N THR A 184 -22.29 -5.80 -16.95
CA THR A 184 -21.94 -6.51 -18.18
C THR A 184 -22.65 -7.85 -18.28
N GLU A 185 -22.64 -8.46 -19.47
CA GLU A 185 -23.17 -9.80 -19.68
C GLU A 185 -22.30 -10.91 -19.08
N PHE A 186 -21.06 -10.61 -18.65
CA PHE A 186 -20.14 -11.59 -18.07
C PHE A 186 -20.43 -11.90 -16.58
N GLY A 187 -21.41 -11.20 -16.00
CA GLY A 187 -21.86 -11.38 -14.63
C GLY A 187 -21.06 -10.58 -13.61
N PHE A 188 -21.51 -10.65 -12.36
CA PHE A 188 -21.09 -9.68 -11.35
C PHE A 188 -19.61 -9.81 -10.94
N TYR A 189 -18.97 -10.97 -11.14
CA TYR A 189 -17.53 -11.12 -10.90
C TYR A 189 -16.70 -10.23 -11.82
N TYR A 190 -17.08 -10.15 -13.09
CA TYR A 190 -16.43 -9.28 -14.06
C TYR A 190 -16.70 -7.81 -13.78
N ASP A 191 -17.95 -7.46 -13.46
CA ASP A 191 -18.34 -6.10 -13.07
C ASP A 191 -17.54 -5.63 -11.85
N LEU A 192 -17.47 -6.46 -10.81
CA LEU A 192 -16.71 -6.21 -9.59
C LEU A 192 -15.22 -6.01 -9.90
N TYR A 193 -14.64 -6.86 -10.76
CA TYR A 193 -13.26 -6.72 -11.19
C TYR A 193 -13.01 -5.37 -11.90
N GLN A 194 -13.88 -4.98 -12.83
CA GLN A 194 -13.73 -3.72 -13.57
C GLN A 194 -13.89 -2.51 -12.64
N ASP A 195 -14.90 -2.49 -11.78
CA ASP A 195 -15.12 -1.39 -10.83
C ASP A 195 -13.94 -1.22 -9.86
N ILE A 196 -13.35 -2.34 -9.39
CA ILE A 196 -12.13 -2.28 -8.56
C ILE A 196 -10.95 -1.72 -9.37
N LYS A 197 -10.77 -2.16 -10.62
CA LYS A 197 -9.69 -1.69 -11.49
C LYS A 197 -9.80 -0.21 -11.80
N ASP A 198 -10.99 0.25 -12.15
CA ASP A 198 -11.28 1.65 -12.43
C ASP A 198 -10.97 2.48 -11.18
N TYR A 199 -11.46 2.06 -10.01
CA TYR A 199 -11.14 2.73 -8.74
C TYR A 199 -9.64 2.78 -8.46
N MET A 200 -8.91 1.67 -8.66
CA MET A 200 -7.46 1.63 -8.47
C MET A 200 -6.71 2.53 -9.46
N SER A 201 -7.23 2.70 -10.68
CA SER A 201 -6.63 3.58 -11.69
C SER A 201 -6.92 5.07 -11.43
N GLU A 202 -8.11 5.38 -10.89
CA GLU A 202 -8.55 6.73 -10.56
C GLU A 202 -7.93 7.24 -9.24
N ASN A 203 -7.41 6.35 -8.40
CA ASN A 203 -6.86 6.67 -7.09
C ASN A 203 -5.38 6.28 -6.99
N GLU A 204 -4.49 7.26 -7.18
CA GLU A 204 -3.04 7.10 -6.99
C GLU A 204 -2.65 6.67 -5.57
N GLU A 205 -3.50 6.94 -4.58
CA GLU A 205 -3.29 6.60 -3.17
C GLU A 205 -4.50 5.92 -2.56
N ILE A 206 -4.37 4.62 -2.27
CA ILE A 206 -5.39 3.88 -1.52
C ILE A 206 -4.82 3.49 -0.14
N PRO A 207 -5.38 4.00 0.97
CA PRO A 207 -4.99 3.65 2.33
C PRO A 207 -5.17 2.15 2.65
N HIS A 208 -4.49 1.65 3.69
CA HIS A 208 -4.48 0.22 4.06
C HIS A 208 -5.86 -0.33 4.47
N ASP A 209 -6.50 0.28 5.46
CA ASP A 209 -7.68 1.08 5.16
C ASP A 209 -8.79 0.44 4.31
N ILE A 210 -8.72 0.84 3.04
CA ILE A 210 -9.64 0.57 1.94
C ILE A 210 -9.07 -0.52 1.04
N MET A 211 -7.74 -0.49 0.79
CA MET A 211 -7.07 -1.42 -0.12
C MET A 211 -7.13 -2.87 0.36
N THR A 212 -7.09 -3.11 1.69
CA THR A 212 -7.11 -4.47 2.19
C THR A 212 -8.48 -5.13 1.97
N PRO A 213 -9.61 -4.51 2.37
CA PRO A 213 -10.93 -4.97 1.94
C PRO A 213 -11.05 -5.10 0.41
N LEU A 214 -10.56 -4.12 -0.36
CA LEU A 214 -10.62 -4.18 -1.82
C LEU A 214 -9.87 -5.39 -2.39
N ASN A 215 -8.71 -5.72 -1.86
CA ASN A 215 -7.95 -6.88 -2.32
C ASN A 215 -8.65 -8.21 -1.97
N TYR A 216 -9.41 -8.30 -0.89
CA TYR A 216 -10.26 -9.47 -0.62
C TYR A 216 -11.36 -9.59 -1.67
N ALA A 217 -12.03 -8.48 -2.03
CA ALA A 217 -13.02 -8.46 -3.09
C ALA A 217 -12.41 -8.78 -4.47
N LEU A 218 -11.20 -8.28 -4.75
CA LEU A 218 -10.47 -8.55 -6.00
C LEU A 218 -10.06 -10.01 -6.11
N ARG A 219 -9.54 -10.60 -5.03
CA ARG A 219 -9.22 -12.04 -5.01
C ARG A 219 -10.45 -12.89 -5.26
N PHE A 220 -11.57 -12.51 -4.66
CA PHE A 220 -12.85 -13.16 -4.90
C PHE A 220 -13.31 -13.00 -6.35
N SER A 221 -13.19 -11.80 -6.94
CA SER A 221 -13.55 -11.58 -8.35
C SER A 221 -12.73 -12.43 -9.30
N TYR A 222 -11.39 -12.45 -9.16
CA TYR A 222 -10.53 -13.30 -9.98
C TYR A 222 -10.79 -14.80 -9.77
N GLY A 223 -11.07 -15.24 -8.54
CA GLY A 223 -11.45 -16.63 -8.28
C GLY A 223 -12.75 -17.02 -8.99
N GLY A 224 -13.74 -16.12 -8.99
CA GLY A 224 -14.99 -16.29 -9.74
C GLY A 224 -14.75 -16.30 -11.25
N LEU A 225 -13.98 -15.34 -11.79
CA LEU A 225 -13.61 -15.30 -13.21
C LEU A 225 -12.89 -16.57 -13.67
N TYR A 226 -11.97 -17.09 -12.86
CA TYR A 226 -11.29 -18.36 -13.14
C TYR A 226 -12.28 -19.53 -13.15
N ALA A 227 -13.18 -19.60 -12.16
CA ALA A 227 -14.23 -20.62 -12.11
C ALA A 227 -15.20 -20.53 -13.30
N GLN A 228 -15.50 -19.33 -13.80
CA GLN A 228 -16.32 -19.10 -15.01
C GLN A 228 -15.60 -19.45 -16.31
N GLY A 229 -14.27 -19.56 -16.30
CA GLY A 229 -13.44 -19.71 -17.50
C GLY A 229 -13.12 -18.40 -18.22
N LEU A 230 -13.28 -17.25 -17.55
CA LEU A 230 -13.00 -15.92 -18.09
C LEU A 230 -11.54 -15.46 -17.87
N CYS A 231 -10.78 -16.14 -17.03
CA CYS A 231 -9.34 -15.90 -16.90
C CYS A 231 -8.58 -17.21 -16.68
N THR A 232 -7.29 -17.20 -17.02
CA THR A 232 -6.42 -18.36 -16.85
C THR A 232 -5.88 -18.44 -15.44
N LYS A 233 -5.28 -19.60 -15.11
CA LYS A 233 -4.61 -19.83 -13.82
C LYS A 233 -3.48 -18.82 -13.60
N GLU A 234 -2.70 -18.52 -14.64
CA GLU A 234 -1.59 -17.56 -14.58
C GLU A 234 -2.10 -16.15 -14.24
N VAL A 235 -3.23 -15.76 -14.82
CA VAL A 235 -3.88 -14.47 -14.54
C VAL A 235 -4.36 -14.43 -13.08
N PHE A 236 -5.00 -15.48 -12.59
CA PHE A 236 -5.39 -15.59 -11.18
C PHE A 236 -4.17 -15.56 -10.22
N ASP A 237 -3.08 -16.24 -10.55
CA ASP A 237 -1.90 -16.29 -9.68
C ASP A 237 -1.16 -14.94 -9.63
N SER A 238 -1.21 -14.16 -10.71
CA SER A 238 -0.56 -12.84 -10.79
C SER A 238 -1.02 -11.87 -9.69
N ILE A 239 -2.25 -12.00 -9.20
CA ILE A 239 -2.81 -11.12 -8.16
C ILE A 239 -2.40 -11.50 -6.74
N SER A 240 -1.80 -12.69 -6.55
CA SER A 240 -1.33 -13.12 -5.23
C SER A 240 -0.14 -12.29 -4.73
N HIS A 241 0.74 -11.85 -5.63
CA HIS A 241 1.92 -11.08 -5.25
C HIS A 241 1.56 -9.70 -4.67
N PRO A 242 0.75 -8.85 -5.34
CA PRO A 242 0.30 -7.58 -4.77
C PRO A 242 -0.42 -7.71 -3.42
N PHE A 243 -1.26 -8.75 -3.27
CA PHE A 243 -1.92 -9.03 -1.99
C PHE A 243 -0.93 -9.37 -0.88
N ASN A 244 0.02 -10.28 -1.15
CA ASN A 244 1.02 -10.70 -0.18
C ASN A 244 1.91 -9.54 0.27
N VAL A 245 2.34 -8.70 -0.68
CA VAL A 245 3.08 -7.47 -0.39
C VAL A 245 2.28 -6.59 0.56
N ARG A 246 0.98 -6.36 0.27
CA ARG A 246 0.10 -5.59 1.16
C ARG A 246 -0.02 -6.21 2.56
N MET A 247 -0.09 -7.53 2.67
CA MET A 247 -0.19 -8.22 3.96
C MET A 247 1.10 -8.12 4.78
N ILE A 248 2.25 -8.18 4.13
CA ILE A 248 3.56 -7.94 4.77
C ILE A 248 3.61 -6.51 5.32
N MET A 249 3.16 -5.52 4.53
CA MET A 249 3.15 -4.12 4.94
C MET A 249 2.27 -3.90 6.18
N VAL A 250 1.04 -4.44 6.17
CA VAL A 250 0.13 -4.37 7.33
C VAL A 250 0.69 -5.12 8.55
N GLY A 251 1.33 -6.28 8.35
CA GLY A 251 1.94 -7.07 9.42
C GLY A 251 3.13 -6.38 10.11
N ARG A 252 3.75 -5.39 9.47
CA ARG A 252 4.76 -4.52 10.09
C ARG A 252 4.16 -3.42 10.97
N MET A 253 2.87 -3.13 10.79
CA MET A 253 2.16 -2.09 11.55
C MET A 253 1.37 -2.61 12.74
N LEU A 254 0.97 -3.88 12.68
CA LEU A 254 0.07 -4.52 13.63
C LEU A 254 0.79 -5.66 14.35
N SER A 255 0.41 -5.91 15.61
CA SER A 255 0.76 -7.20 16.22
C SER A 255 0.08 -8.35 15.46
N LYS A 256 0.54 -9.59 15.65
CA LYS A 256 -0.03 -10.76 14.97
C LYS A 256 -1.54 -10.90 15.20
N GLU A 257 -2.00 -10.69 16.43
CA GLU A 257 -3.42 -10.76 16.78
C GLU A 257 -4.22 -9.64 16.10
N GLU A 258 -3.72 -8.41 16.15
CA GLU A 258 -4.34 -7.26 15.47
C GLU A 258 -4.39 -7.45 13.95
N GLN A 259 -3.34 -8.05 13.38
CA GLN A 259 -3.27 -8.34 11.94
C GLN A 259 -4.32 -9.39 11.54
N VAL A 260 -4.56 -10.41 12.38
CA VAL A 260 -5.62 -11.39 12.15
C VAL A 260 -6.98 -10.70 12.23
N ASN A 261 -7.26 -9.94 13.28
CA ASN A 261 -8.54 -9.23 13.43
C ASN A 261 -8.79 -8.26 12.27
N PHE A 262 -7.79 -7.47 11.87
CA PHE A 262 -7.91 -6.56 10.74
C PHE A 262 -8.18 -7.28 9.41
N GLN A 263 -7.56 -8.44 9.18
CA GLN A 263 -7.82 -9.27 8.00
C GLN A 263 -9.23 -9.86 8.01
N GLU A 264 -9.68 -10.38 9.16
CA GLU A 264 -11.03 -10.90 9.33
C GLU A 264 -12.09 -9.81 9.12
N ASP A 265 -11.86 -8.61 9.67
CA ASP A 265 -12.73 -7.44 9.48
C ASP A 265 -12.71 -6.97 8.03
N SER A 266 -11.54 -6.98 7.37
CA SER A 266 -11.43 -6.59 5.96
C SER A 266 -12.22 -7.52 5.04
N LEU A 267 -12.18 -8.83 5.31
CA LEU A 267 -13.02 -9.79 4.60
C LEU A 267 -14.52 -9.54 4.89
N THR A 268 -14.88 -9.20 6.14
CA THR A 268 -16.26 -8.82 6.48
C THR A 268 -16.74 -7.63 5.65
N GLN A 269 -15.94 -6.56 5.56
CA GLN A 269 -16.31 -5.37 4.80
C GLN A 269 -16.37 -5.64 3.29
N ALA A 270 -15.46 -6.46 2.76
CA ALA A 270 -15.50 -6.87 1.36
C ALA A 270 -16.81 -7.62 1.03
N VAL A 271 -17.18 -8.61 1.85
CA VAL A 271 -18.42 -9.39 1.68
C VAL A 271 -19.66 -8.50 1.85
N LYS A 272 -19.65 -7.56 2.79
CA LYS A 272 -20.74 -6.60 2.97
C LYS A 272 -20.96 -5.76 1.72
N TRP A 273 -19.88 -5.23 1.14
CA TRP A 273 -19.94 -4.42 -0.07
C TRP A 273 -20.45 -5.22 -1.26
N ILE A 274 -19.90 -6.42 -1.49
CA ILE A 274 -20.35 -7.33 -2.55
C ILE A 274 -21.86 -7.60 -2.45
N ASN A 275 -22.35 -7.91 -1.25
CA ASN A 275 -23.77 -8.19 -1.02
C ASN A 275 -24.66 -6.97 -1.23
N THR A 276 -24.16 -5.78 -0.94
CA THR A 276 -24.95 -4.55 -1.05
C THR A 276 -25.02 -4.06 -2.49
N SER A 277 -23.93 -4.21 -3.25
CA SER A 277 -23.77 -3.58 -4.56
C SER A 277 -23.92 -4.55 -5.74
N TYR A 278 -23.65 -5.85 -5.57
CA TYR A 278 -23.52 -6.81 -6.68
C TYR A 278 -24.47 -8.01 -6.55
N ASP A 279 -24.24 -8.88 -5.57
CA ASP A 279 -25.01 -10.11 -5.35
C ASP A 279 -25.20 -10.37 -3.86
N ASN A 280 -26.44 -10.30 -3.40
CA ASN A 280 -26.85 -10.44 -2.00
C ASN A 280 -26.84 -11.89 -1.47
N LYS A 281 -26.45 -12.87 -2.29
CA LYS A 281 -26.38 -14.29 -1.92
C LYS A 281 -24.98 -14.73 -1.49
N VAL A 282 -23.97 -13.86 -1.64
CA VAL A 282 -22.57 -14.22 -1.38
C VAL A 282 -22.33 -14.36 0.12
N LYS A 283 -22.04 -15.59 0.58
CA LYS A 283 -21.66 -15.85 1.97
C LYS A 283 -20.15 -15.76 2.17
N ARG A 284 -19.72 -15.47 3.40
CA ARG A 284 -18.30 -15.39 3.78
C ARG A 284 -17.51 -16.68 3.45
N HIS A 285 -18.12 -17.85 3.66
CA HIS A 285 -17.43 -19.10 3.31
C HIS A 285 -17.35 -19.29 1.79
N THR A 286 -18.37 -18.88 1.03
CA THR A 286 -18.36 -18.94 -0.45
C THR A 286 -17.15 -18.21 -1.02
N THR A 287 -16.84 -17.01 -0.50
CA THR A 287 -15.66 -16.25 -0.96
C THR A 287 -14.35 -16.98 -0.69
N SER A 288 -14.26 -17.66 0.45
CA SER A 288 -13.07 -18.43 0.82
C SER A 288 -12.91 -19.68 -0.03
N LEU A 289 -14.00 -20.41 -0.30
CA LEU A 289 -13.97 -21.65 -1.09
C LEU A 289 -13.60 -21.39 -2.55
N ILE A 290 -14.19 -20.37 -3.17
CA ILE A 290 -13.89 -19.99 -4.57
C ILE A 290 -12.39 -19.67 -4.74
N VAL A 291 -11.84 -18.87 -3.82
CA VAL A 291 -10.43 -18.48 -3.88
C VAL A 291 -9.50 -19.66 -3.60
N GLN A 292 -9.89 -20.60 -2.73
CA GLN A 292 -9.09 -21.79 -2.45
C GLN A 292 -9.14 -22.82 -3.60
N ALA A 293 -10.30 -23.02 -4.21
CA ALA A 293 -10.43 -23.86 -5.40
C ALA A 293 -9.51 -23.35 -6.53
N ALA A 294 -9.56 -22.05 -6.83
CA ALA A 294 -8.69 -21.43 -7.82
C ALA A 294 -7.18 -21.53 -7.46
N ARG A 295 -6.83 -21.48 -6.17
CA ARG A 295 -5.44 -21.70 -5.72
C ARG A 295 -4.97 -23.12 -5.98
N ASN A 296 -5.86 -24.10 -5.81
CA ASN A 296 -5.59 -25.51 -6.04
C ASN A 296 -5.79 -25.94 -7.51
N ASP A 297 -5.91 -24.97 -8.43
CA ASP A 297 -6.10 -25.21 -9.87
C ASP A 297 -7.39 -25.98 -10.19
N LEU A 298 -8.43 -25.77 -9.39
CA LEU A 298 -9.74 -26.37 -9.55
C LEU A 298 -10.69 -25.37 -10.22
N CYS A 299 -10.80 -25.45 -11.54
CA CYS A 299 -11.71 -24.65 -12.34
C CYS A 299 -13.08 -25.33 -12.47
N LEU A 300 -14.15 -24.63 -12.11
CA LEU A 300 -15.51 -25.17 -12.21
C LEU A 300 -15.93 -25.44 -13.67
N LYS A 301 -15.49 -24.61 -14.63
CA LYS A 301 -15.68 -24.86 -16.07
C LYS A 301 -15.06 -26.15 -16.52
N SER A 302 -13.78 -26.35 -16.23
CA SER A 302 -13.08 -27.59 -16.60
C SER A 302 -13.78 -28.81 -15.98
N ALA A 303 -14.10 -28.74 -14.69
CA ALA A 303 -14.79 -29.83 -14.00
C ALA A 303 -16.20 -30.11 -14.54
N LEU A 304 -16.91 -29.08 -15.03
CA LEU A 304 -18.21 -29.25 -15.69
C LEU A 304 -18.08 -29.95 -17.04
N ILE A 305 -17.05 -29.61 -17.82
CA ILE A 305 -16.73 -30.29 -19.09
C ILE A 305 -16.42 -31.77 -18.81
N ASP A 306 -15.51 -32.04 -17.88
CA ASP A 306 -15.13 -33.42 -17.51
C ASP A 306 -16.33 -34.23 -17.01
N ALA A 307 -17.19 -33.63 -16.17
CA ALA A 307 -18.41 -34.26 -15.69
C ALA A 307 -19.44 -34.50 -16.81
N ALA A 308 -19.55 -33.58 -17.78
CA ALA A 308 -20.46 -33.74 -18.90
C ALA A 308 -19.98 -34.80 -19.89
N GLU A 309 -18.67 -34.89 -20.15
CA GLU A 309 -18.06 -35.95 -20.96
C GLU A 309 -18.19 -37.34 -20.32
N ALA A 310 -18.17 -37.40 -18.99
CA ALA A 310 -18.43 -38.62 -18.24
C ALA A 310 -19.93 -39.02 -18.19
N SER A 311 -20.84 -38.17 -18.66
CA SER A 311 -22.29 -38.42 -18.63
C SER A 311 -22.70 -39.50 -19.62
N PHE A 312 -23.66 -40.34 -19.22
CA PHE A 312 -24.26 -41.36 -20.09
C PHE A 312 -25.30 -40.79 -21.08
N ILE A 313 -25.56 -39.47 -21.02
CA ILE A 313 -26.50 -38.80 -21.91
C ILE A 313 -25.75 -38.42 -23.20
N PRO A 314 -26.12 -38.99 -24.36
CA PRO A 314 -25.50 -38.63 -25.64
C PRO A 314 -25.61 -37.14 -25.92
N ASP A 315 -24.55 -36.53 -26.42
CA ASP A 315 -24.47 -35.12 -26.82
C ASP A 315 -24.78 -34.11 -25.68
N PHE A 316 -24.71 -34.55 -24.41
CA PHE A 316 -24.99 -33.68 -23.26
C PHE A 316 -23.96 -32.56 -23.15
N ALA A 317 -22.68 -32.85 -23.32
CA ALA A 317 -21.63 -31.84 -23.33
C ALA A 317 -21.86 -30.78 -24.41
N ASP A 318 -22.24 -31.20 -25.63
CA ASP A 318 -22.56 -30.30 -26.75
C ASP A 318 -23.82 -29.45 -26.51
N SER A 319 -24.73 -29.94 -25.67
CA SER A 319 -25.94 -29.20 -25.26
C SER A 319 -25.64 -28.12 -24.23
N LEU A 320 -24.56 -28.25 -23.45
CA LEU A 320 -24.13 -27.27 -22.47
C LEU A 320 -23.26 -26.23 -23.18
N ASN A 321 -23.78 -25.02 -23.37
CA ASN A 321 -23.01 -23.90 -23.90
C ASN A 321 -21.99 -23.41 -22.84
N LEU A 322 -20.90 -24.17 -22.65
CA LEU A 322 -19.89 -23.99 -21.60
C LEU A 322 -18.78 -22.99 -21.97
N GLU A 323 -18.99 -22.11 -22.95
CA GLU A 323 -17.99 -21.08 -23.29
C GLU A 323 -17.65 -20.22 -22.06
N VAL A 324 -18.66 -19.77 -21.32
CA VAL A 324 -18.53 -19.05 -20.05
C VAL A 324 -19.64 -19.48 -19.10
N ILE A 325 -19.29 -19.83 -17.87
CA ILE A 325 -20.31 -20.18 -16.87
C ILE A 325 -20.94 -18.91 -16.28
N ASN A 326 -22.24 -18.95 -16.07
CA ASN A 326 -22.97 -17.89 -15.38
C ASN A 326 -22.47 -17.65 -13.94
N SER A 327 -22.31 -16.39 -13.53
CA SER A 327 -21.81 -16.04 -12.20
C SER A 327 -22.68 -16.56 -11.05
N ASP A 328 -24.00 -16.60 -11.22
CA ASP A 328 -24.94 -17.09 -10.21
C ASP A 328 -24.77 -18.59 -9.99
N PHE A 329 -24.49 -19.34 -11.06
CA PHE A 329 -24.22 -20.78 -10.96
C PHE A 329 -22.95 -21.04 -10.15
N VAL A 330 -21.86 -20.30 -10.45
CA VAL A 330 -20.61 -20.39 -9.67
C VAL A 330 -20.88 -20.11 -8.19
N THR A 331 -21.54 -19.00 -7.87
CA THR A 331 -21.86 -18.62 -6.49
C THR A 331 -22.72 -19.67 -5.80
N MET A 332 -23.74 -20.19 -6.49
CA MET A 332 -24.66 -21.19 -5.96
C MET A 332 -23.94 -22.51 -5.64
N PHE A 333 -23.13 -23.02 -6.57
CA PHE A 333 -22.36 -24.26 -6.37
C PHE A 333 -21.49 -24.17 -5.12
N PHE A 334 -20.68 -23.12 -4.98
CA PHE A 334 -19.81 -22.95 -3.82
C PHE A 334 -20.56 -22.58 -2.52
N THR A 335 -21.83 -22.18 -2.60
CA THR A 335 -22.65 -21.85 -1.43
C THR A 335 -23.43 -23.05 -0.88
N MET A 336 -23.89 -23.96 -1.75
CA MET A 336 -24.79 -25.06 -1.35
C MET A 336 -24.06 -26.33 -0.91
N GLY A 337 -22.88 -26.61 -1.45
CA GLY A 337 -22.17 -27.84 -1.12
C GLY A 337 -20.96 -28.13 -2.00
N GLY A 338 -20.34 -27.08 -2.54
CA GLY A 338 -19.19 -27.21 -3.43
C GLY A 338 -17.96 -27.86 -2.79
N TRP A 339 -16.83 -27.68 -3.45
CA TRP A 339 -15.54 -28.24 -3.04
C TRP A 339 -15.12 -27.85 -1.62
N LEU A 340 -14.52 -28.79 -0.89
CA LEU A 340 -13.89 -28.56 0.41
C LEU A 340 -12.36 -28.61 0.31
N PRO A 341 -11.61 -27.87 1.14
CA PRO A 341 -10.16 -27.71 1.00
C PRO A 341 -9.31 -28.99 1.02
N ASP A 342 -9.84 -30.04 1.63
CA ASP A 342 -9.22 -31.36 1.79
C ASP A 342 -9.58 -32.35 0.67
N GLU A 343 -10.46 -31.97 -0.25
CA GLU A 343 -10.88 -32.80 -1.38
C GLU A 343 -9.94 -32.65 -2.57
N ASP A 344 -9.68 -33.75 -3.28
CA ASP A 344 -8.88 -33.76 -4.49
C ASP A 344 -9.71 -33.37 -5.73
N ALA A 345 -9.04 -33.32 -6.89
CA ALA A 345 -9.67 -32.96 -8.17
C ALA A 345 -10.76 -33.97 -8.59
N GLU A 346 -10.59 -35.26 -8.28
CA GLU A 346 -11.58 -36.29 -8.63
C GLU A 346 -12.86 -36.11 -7.80
N ALA A 347 -12.72 -35.87 -6.49
CA ALA A 347 -13.83 -35.53 -5.61
C ALA A 347 -14.55 -34.24 -6.06
N PHE A 348 -13.79 -33.24 -6.54
CA PHE A 348 -14.34 -32.02 -7.09
C PHE A 348 -15.23 -32.28 -8.32
N VAL A 349 -14.71 -33.01 -9.31
CA VAL A 349 -15.46 -33.36 -10.54
C VAL A 349 -16.70 -34.20 -10.20
N ASN A 350 -16.58 -35.17 -9.30
CA ASN A 350 -17.72 -35.98 -8.85
C ASN A 350 -18.83 -35.14 -8.19
N LYS A 351 -18.47 -34.12 -7.40
CA LYS A 351 -19.45 -33.18 -6.84
C LYS A 351 -20.13 -32.36 -7.91
N VAL A 352 -19.37 -31.86 -8.88
CA VAL A 352 -19.92 -31.12 -10.03
C VAL A 352 -20.89 -32.00 -10.82
N TYR A 353 -20.53 -33.25 -11.08
CA TYR A 353 -21.39 -34.24 -11.72
C TYR A 353 -22.71 -34.44 -10.95
N ASN A 354 -22.63 -34.67 -9.64
CA ASN A 354 -23.83 -34.84 -8.81
C ASN A 354 -24.69 -33.57 -8.79
N PHE A 355 -24.06 -32.40 -8.78
CA PHE A 355 -24.74 -31.11 -8.80
C PHE A 355 -25.49 -30.87 -10.12
N LEU A 356 -24.93 -31.30 -11.27
CA LEU A 356 -25.61 -31.25 -12.57
C LEU A 356 -26.90 -32.08 -12.62
N HIS A 357 -26.96 -33.15 -11.83
CA HIS A 357 -28.11 -34.04 -11.77
C HIS A 357 -29.17 -33.60 -10.73
N GLU A 358 -28.96 -32.47 -10.04
CA GLU A 358 -29.99 -31.92 -9.18
C GLU A 358 -31.14 -31.33 -10.02
N PRO A 359 -32.38 -31.86 -9.90
CA PRO A 359 -33.50 -31.53 -10.79
C PRO A 359 -33.90 -30.04 -10.81
N ASN A 360 -33.50 -29.28 -9.80
CA ASN A 360 -33.83 -27.86 -9.64
C ASN A 360 -32.80 -26.92 -10.28
N LEU A 361 -31.67 -27.42 -10.79
CA LEU A 361 -30.50 -26.61 -11.16
C LEU A 361 -30.28 -26.46 -12.67
N THR A 362 -30.97 -27.26 -13.49
CA THR A 362 -30.90 -27.24 -14.96
C THR A 362 -31.12 -25.85 -15.60
N PRO A 363 -31.99 -24.95 -15.06
CA PRO A 363 -32.19 -23.61 -15.61
C PRO A 363 -30.99 -22.66 -15.45
N TYR A 364 -30.03 -22.96 -14.57
CA TYR A 364 -28.92 -22.06 -14.23
C TYR A 364 -27.63 -22.32 -15.04
N ILE A 365 -27.55 -23.45 -15.76
CA ILE A 365 -26.36 -23.82 -16.53
C ILE A 365 -26.34 -23.09 -17.89
N PHE A 366 -27.51 -22.76 -18.43
CA PHE A 366 -27.64 -21.99 -19.66
C PHE A 366 -27.58 -20.52 -19.32
N LEU A 367 -26.57 -19.78 -19.80
CA LEU A 367 -26.63 -18.37 -20.23
C LEU A 367 -25.21 -17.85 -20.50
N HIS A 368 -24.83 -17.74 -21.77
CA HIS A 368 -24.43 -16.53 -22.51
C HIS A 368 -23.83 -16.95 -23.87
N LYS A 369 -24.29 -16.35 -24.98
CA LYS A 369 -23.65 -16.45 -26.30
C LYS A 369 -22.65 -15.31 -26.41
N MET A 370 -21.40 -15.56 -26.77
CA MET A 370 -20.46 -14.48 -27.11
C MET A 370 -20.85 -13.79 -28.43
N PRO A 371 -20.65 -12.46 -28.56
CA PRO A 371 -20.42 -11.83 -29.85
C PRO A 371 -19.05 -12.23 -30.38
N ALA A 372 -18.94 -12.37 -31.71
CA ALA A 372 -17.86 -13.06 -32.41
C ALA A 372 -16.46 -12.38 -32.40
N ASP A 373 -16.19 -11.40 -31.53
CA ASP A 373 -14.95 -10.61 -31.57
C ASP A 373 -14.33 -10.43 -30.17
N ILE A 374 -13.40 -11.32 -29.80
CA ILE A 374 -12.34 -11.13 -28.78
C ILE A 374 -11.01 -11.56 -29.38
#